data_AF-A0A949PE92-F1
#
_entry.id   AF-A0A949PE92-F1
#
_cell.length_a   1.000
_cell.length_b   1.000
_cell.length_c   1.000
_cell.angle_alpha   90.00
_cell.angle_beta   90.00
_cell.angle_gamma   90.00
#
_symmetry.space_group_name_H-M   'P 1'
#
loop_
_entity.id
_entity.type
_entity.pdbx_description
1 polymer ?
#
loop_
_entity_poly.entity_id
_entity_poly.type
_entity_poly.pdbx_seq_one_letter_code
_entity_poly.pdbx_strand_id
1 'polypeptide(L)'
;MKTSYFTYLFLLFISTTSLIAQTATIKGLVLDENNQPVSGVNVTYGDENGTMTDLNGFYLLKIPANQEIVITFSHISNKNVQLTVKEVSPNTDFELNPVMKTDIEQIGVVELMSRKKRKRIEGITTISPEAIRKIPGANAGVETLI
;
A
#
# COMPACT_ATOMS: atom_id res chain seq x y z
N MET A 1 15.27 -4.30 53.16
CA MET A 1 14.18 -5.09 52.53
C MET A 1 13.15 -4.26 51.76
N LYS A 2 12.93 -2.96 52.05
CA LYS A 2 11.94 -2.12 51.32
C LYS A 2 12.43 -1.58 49.97
N THR A 3 13.74 -1.44 49.78
CA THR A 3 14.36 -0.90 48.54
C THR A 3 14.39 -1.87 47.37
N SER A 4 14.39 -3.20 47.60
CA SER A 4 14.35 -4.19 46.52
C SER A 4 12.98 -4.30 45.86
N TYR A 5 11.90 -4.02 46.62
CA TYR A 5 10.54 -4.02 46.10
C TYR A 5 10.30 -2.82 45.16
N PHE A 6 10.89 -1.68 45.50
CA PHE A 6 10.84 -0.47 44.68
C PHE A 6 11.58 -0.64 43.34
N THR A 7 12.70 -1.38 43.33
CA THR A 7 13.44 -1.71 42.10
C THR A 7 12.68 -2.69 41.21
N TYR A 8 12.01 -3.70 41.80
CA TYR A 8 11.15 -4.62 41.04
C TYR A 8 9.93 -3.92 40.43
N LEU A 9 9.33 -2.97 41.13
CA LEU A 9 8.22 -2.15 40.63
C LEU A 9 8.65 -1.25 39.47
N PHE A 10 9.86 -0.68 39.54
CA PHE A 10 10.43 0.13 38.47
C PHE A 10 10.78 -0.70 37.22
N LEU A 11 11.25 -1.95 37.40
CA LEU A 11 11.53 -2.87 36.29
C LEU A 11 10.25 -3.31 35.55
N LEU A 12 9.13 -3.48 36.28
CA LEU A 12 7.83 -3.81 35.69
C LEU A 12 7.29 -2.67 34.80
N PHE A 13 7.52 -1.42 35.19
CA PHE A 13 7.04 -0.23 34.46
C PHE A 13 7.80 0.04 33.16
N ILE A 14 9.04 -0.46 33.00
CA ILE A 14 9.81 -0.35 31.76
C ILE A 14 9.38 -1.42 30.73
N SER A 15 8.73 -2.50 31.17
CA SER A 15 8.30 -3.59 30.30
C SER A 15 7.05 -3.29 29.47
N THR A 16 6.35 -2.18 29.74
CA THR A 16 5.14 -1.77 29.01
C THR A 16 5.45 -0.85 27.82
N THR A 17 6.65 -0.91 27.24
CA THR A 17 6.91 -0.21 25.99
C THR A 17 5.96 -0.76 24.92
N SER A 18 5.04 0.09 24.47
CA SER A 18 4.02 -0.24 23.48
C SER A 18 4.68 -0.89 22.27
N LEU A 19 4.30 -2.12 21.95
CA LEU A 19 4.63 -2.78 20.68
C LEU A 19 4.00 -1.95 19.56
N ILE A 20 4.77 -1.05 18.94
CA ILE A 20 4.35 -0.37 17.72
C ILE A 20 4.35 -1.41 16.60
N ALA A 21 3.17 -1.70 16.05
CA ALA A 21 3.05 -2.55 14.87
C ALA A 21 3.82 -1.88 13.71
N GLN A 22 4.74 -2.63 13.10
CA GLN A 22 5.52 -2.14 11.97
C GLN A 22 4.61 -2.00 10.74
N THR A 23 4.77 -0.91 10.00
CA THR A 23 3.97 -0.62 8.80
C THR A 23 4.86 -0.55 7.56
N ALA A 24 4.23 -0.68 6.40
CA ALA A 24 4.78 -0.42 5.09
C ALA A 24 3.85 0.54 4.32
N THR A 25 4.40 1.25 3.36
CA THR A 25 3.66 2.23 2.56
C THR A 25 3.50 1.72 1.14
N ILE A 26 2.26 1.65 0.67
CA ILE A 26 1.93 1.41 -0.73
C ILE A 26 1.45 2.72 -1.33
N LYS A 27 2.08 3.14 -2.42
CA LYS A 27 1.73 4.39 -3.10
C LYS A 27 1.76 4.20 -4.61
N GLY A 28 1.15 5.12 -5.32
CA GLY A 28 1.21 5.15 -6.78
C GLY A 28 0.07 5.91 -7.39
N LEU A 29 -0.19 5.62 -8.65
CA LEU A 29 -1.18 6.26 -9.51
C LEU A 29 -2.17 5.22 -10.02
N VAL A 30 -3.46 5.46 -9.80
CA VAL A 30 -4.53 4.63 -10.39
C VAL A 30 -4.92 5.20 -11.75
N LEU A 31 -4.98 4.34 -12.76
CA LEU A 31 -5.26 4.70 -14.14
C LEU A 31 -6.47 3.92 -14.70
N ASP A 32 -7.05 4.42 -15.78
CA ASP A 32 -8.02 3.71 -16.60
C ASP A 32 -7.37 3.06 -17.84
N GLU A 33 -8.18 2.39 -18.66
CA GLU A 33 -7.76 1.72 -19.90
C GLU A 33 -7.17 2.67 -20.95
N ASN A 34 -7.42 3.97 -20.82
CA ASN A 34 -6.88 5.03 -21.68
C ASN A 34 -5.63 5.69 -21.07
N ASN A 35 -5.07 5.10 -20.02
CA ASN A 35 -3.97 5.65 -19.23
C ASN A 35 -4.27 7.04 -18.63
N GLN A 36 -5.54 7.35 -18.36
CA GLN A 36 -5.95 8.56 -17.66
C GLN A 36 -6.02 8.32 -16.15
N PRO A 37 -5.56 9.27 -15.32
CA PRO A 37 -5.72 9.20 -13.88
C PRO A 37 -7.18 9.09 -13.44
N VAL A 38 -7.44 8.23 -12.46
CA VAL A 38 -8.78 8.04 -11.88
C VAL A 38 -8.80 8.59 -10.46
N SER A 39 -9.54 9.69 -10.27
CA SER A 39 -9.76 10.30 -8.96
C SER A 39 -10.91 9.64 -8.22
N GLY A 40 -10.93 9.76 -6.88
CA GLY A 40 -12.02 9.23 -6.06
C GLY A 40 -12.09 7.70 -5.96
N VAL A 41 -11.01 7.00 -6.29
CA VAL A 41 -10.91 5.54 -6.13
C VAL A 41 -10.67 5.23 -4.66
N ASN A 42 -11.52 4.39 -4.07
CA ASN A 42 -11.31 3.86 -2.73
C ASN A 42 -10.26 2.76 -2.78
N VAL A 43 -9.19 2.91 -1.99
CA VAL A 43 -8.11 1.94 -1.86
C VAL A 43 -8.10 1.43 -0.43
N THR A 44 -8.66 0.24 -0.20
CA THR A 44 -8.92 -0.28 1.15
C THR A 44 -8.19 -1.59 1.43
N TYR A 45 -7.97 -1.88 2.71
CA TYR A 45 -7.61 -3.20 3.21
C TYR A 45 -8.40 -3.51 4.48
N GLY A 46 -9.09 -4.64 4.50
CA GLY A 46 -10.10 -4.91 5.53
C GLY A 46 -11.27 -3.92 5.47
N ASP A 47 -12.03 -3.84 6.56
CA ASP A 47 -13.32 -3.11 6.58
C ASP A 47 -13.19 -1.61 6.91
N GLU A 48 -12.18 -1.24 7.69
CA GLU A 48 -12.06 0.12 8.26
C GLU A 48 -10.83 0.89 7.78
N ASN A 49 -9.88 0.24 7.11
CA ASN A 49 -8.63 0.88 6.74
C ASN A 49 -8.57 1.14 5.23
N GLY A 50 -8.22 2.37 4.87
CA GLY A 50 -8.10 2.74 3.48
C GLY A 50 -7.65 4.18 3.26
N THR A 51 -7.54 4.52 2.00
CA THR A 51 -7.30 5.87 1.50
C THR A 51 -8.14 6.07 0.24
N MET A 52 -8.16 7.28 -0.29
CA MET A 52 -8.83 7.61 -1.54
C MET A 52 -7.85 8.30 -2.48
N THR A 53 -7.95 8.04 -3.80
CA THR A 53 -7.12 8.75 -4.76
C THR A 53 -7.49 10.24 -4.81
N ASP A 54 -6.47 11.08 -4.98
CA ASP A 54 -6.64 12.52 -5.15
C ASP A 54 -7.17 12.88 -6.56
N LEU A 55 -7.27 14.18 -6.86
CA LEU A 55 -7.73 14.68 -8.17
C LEU A 55 -6.85 14.23 -9.34
N ASN A 56 -5.59 13.88 -9.07
CA ASN A 56 -4.62 13.43 -10.05
C ASN A 56 -4.45 11.90 -10.02
N GLY A 57 -5.33 11.17 -9.32
CA GLY A 57 -5.32 9.71 -9.24
C GLY A 57 -4.25 9.12 -8.32
N PHE A 58 -3.51 9.94 -7.56
CA PHE A 58 -2.47 9.47 -6.66
C PHE A 58 -3.05 8.99 -5.34
N TYR A 59 -2.42 7.98 -4.74
CA TYR A 59 -2.77 7.48 -3.42
C TYR A 59 -1.55 7.11 -2.59
N LEU A 60 -1.76 7.11 -1.27
CA LEU A 60 -0.81 6.60 -0.28
C LEU A 60 -1.59 5.82 0.78
N LEU A 61 -1.29 4.54 0.90
CA LEU A 61 -1.90 3.59 1.81
C LEU A 61 -0.83 3.02 2.76
N LYS A 62 -1.03 3.18 4.06
CA LYS A 62 -0.21 2.52 5.08
C LYS A 62 -0.84 1.19 5.46
N ILE A 63 -0.09 0.11 5.33
CA ILE A 63 -0.51 -1.24 5.66
C ILE A 63 0.39 -1.84 6.74
N PRO A 64 -0.09 -2.77 7.58
CA PRO A 64 0.80 -3.55 8.44
C PRO A 64 1.84 -4.33 7.63
N ALA A 65 3.07 -4.38 8.13
CA ALA A 65 4.17 -5.13 7.52
C ALA A 65 4.19 -6.60 7.99
N ASN A 66 5.00 -7.43 7.31
CA ASN A 66 5.26 -8.83 7.65
C ASN A 66 4.01 -9.74 7.72
N GLN A 67 2.94 -9.39 6.99
CA GLN A 67 1.77 -10.24 6.85
C GLN A 67 1.16 -10.12 5.45
N GLU A 68 0.34 -11.10 5.07
CA GLU A 68 -0.43 -11.07 3.84
C GLU A 68 -1.62 -10.12 3.98
N ILE A 69 -1.81 -9.25 2.98
CA ILE A 69 -2.88 -8.25 2.99
C ILE A 69 -3.56 -8.22 1.62
N VAL A 70 -4.89 -8.21 1.64
CA VAL A 70 -5.71 -8.00 0.45
C VAL A 70 -6.06 -6.51 0.36
N ILE A 71 -5.70 -5.91 -0.77
CA ILE A 71 -6.02 -4.52 -1.10
C ILE A 71 -7.08 -4.51 -2.18
N THR A 72 -8.12 -3.71 -1.99
CA THR A 72 -9.20 -3.54 -2.97
C THR A 72 -9.23 -2.12 -3.47
N PHE A 73 -9.14 -1.96 -4.78
CA PHE A 73 -9.41 -0.71 -5.50
C PHE A 73 -10.84 -0.78 -6.01
N SER A 74 -11.69 0.14 -5.56
CA SER A 74 -13.10 0.22 -5.95
C SER A 74 -13.50 1.64 -6.34
N HIS A 75 -14.36 1.75 -7.35
CA HIS A 75 -14.81 3.02 -7.89
C HIS A 75 -16.18 2.86 -8.54
N ILE A 76 -16.98 3.93 -8.58
CA ILE A 76 -18.38 3.86 -9.05
C ILE A 76 -18.50 3.50 -10.53
N SER A 77 -17.53 3.90 -11.36
CA SER A 77 -17.57 3.69 -12.82
C SER A 77 -16.70 2.52 -13.29
N ASN A 78 -16.02 1.81 -12.40
CA ASN A 78 -15.06 0.77 -12.76
C ASN A 78 -15.30 -0.51 -11.96
N LYS A 79 -14.88 -1.64 -12.53
CA LYS A 79 -14.84 -2.91 -11.84
C LYS A 79 -13.68 -2.96 -10.86
N ASN A 80 -13.89 -3.71 -9.78
CA ASN A 80 -12.93 -3.80 -8.69
C ASN A 80 -11.62 -4.46 -9.15
N VAL A 81 -10.53 -3.98 -8.57
CA VAL A 81 -9.22 -4.63 -8.65
C VAL A 81 -8.85 -5.09 -7.25
N GLN A 82 -8.77 -6.39 -7.04
CA GLN A 82 -8.39 -6.99 -5.77
C GLN A 82 -6.98 -7.57 -5.87
N LEU A 83 -6.12 -7.24 -4.92
CA LEU A 83 -4.71 -7.57 -4.96
C LEU A 83 -4.24 -8.15 -3.64
N THR A 84 -3.76 -9.38 -3.66
CA THR A 84 -3.16 -10.03 -2.50
C THR A 84 -1.66 -9.72 -2.47
N VAL A 85 -1.20 -8.99 -1.47
CA VAL A 85 0.21 -8.66 -1.28
C VAL A 85 0.81 -9.64 -0.28
N LYS A 86 1.67 -10.54 -0.78
CA LYS A 86 2.35 -11.54 0.04
C LYS A 86 3.58 -10.91 0.71
N GLU A 87 3.38 -10.48 1.95
CA GLU A 87 4.40 -9.99 2.90
C GLU A 87 5.23 -8.78 2.41
N VAL A 88 5.01 -7.62 3.03
CA VAL A 88 5.82 -6.42 2.78
C VAL A 88 6.78 -6.18 3.93
N SER A 89 8.05 -5.93 3.62
CA SER A 89 9.05 -5.59 4.63
C SER A 89 8.69 -4.27 5.33
N PRO A 90 8.98 -4.16 6.64
CA PRO A 90 8.66 -2.97 7.42
C PRO A 90 9.44 -1.75 6.95
N ASN A 91 8.84 -0.57 7.07
CA ASN A 91 9.42 0.72 6.68
C ASN A 91 9.88 0.75 5.21
N THR A 92 9.17 0.04 4.33
CA THR A 92 9.43 0.07 2.88
C THR A 92 8.31 0.78 2.14
N ASP A 93 8.71 1.51 1.11
CA ASP A 93 7.83 2.13 0.14
C ASP A 93 7.70 1.22 -1.08
N PHE A 94 6.47 0.93 -1.44
CA PHE A 94 6.12 0.09 -2.57
C PHE A 94 5.27 0.88 -3.57
N GLU A 95 5.80 1.05 -4.77
CA GLU A 95 5.08 1.71 -5.86
C GLU A 95 4.22 0.71 -6.62
N LEU A 96 2.92 0.99 -6.76
CA LEU A 96 1.94 0.18 -7.47
C LEU A 96 0.99 1.09 -8.25
N ASN A 97 0.89 0.85 -9.56
CA ASN A 97 0.10 1.67 -10.47
C ASN A 97 -0.91 0.79 -11.22
N PRO A 98 -2.08 0.47 -10.62
CA PRO A 98 -3.06 -0.42 -11.23
C PRO A 98 -3.87 0.30 -12.32
N VAL A 99 -4.27 -0.46 -13.33
CA VAL A 99 -5.21 -0.02 -14.36
C VAL A 99 -6.58 -0.63 -14.09
N MET A 100 -7.57 0.21 -13.81
CA MET A 100 -8.96 -0.20 -13.61
C MET A 100 -9.70 -0.28 -14.94
N LYS A 101 -10.55 -1.31 -15.07
CA LYS A 101 -11.37 -1.54 -16.26
C LYS A 101 -12.83 -1.28 -15.97
N THR A 102 -13.62 -0.99 -17.00
CA THR A 102 -15.06 -0.72 -16.83
C THR A 102 -15.90 -2.00 -16.85
N ASP A 103 -15.37 -3.07 -17.44
CA ASP A 103 -16.09 -4.31 -17.76
C ASP A 103 -15.56 -5.55 -17.02
N ILE A 104 -14.30 -5.53 -16.58
CA ILE A 104 -13.60 -6.70 -16.02
C ILE A 104 -13.14 -6.46 -14.58
N GLU A 105 -13.59 -7.33 -13.66
CA GLU A 105 -12.99 -7.47 -12.34
C GLU A 105 -11.63 -8.17 -12.44
N GLN A 106 -10.63 -7.63 -11.77
CA GLN A 106 -9.27 -8.17 -11.80
C GLN A 106 -8.89 -8.64 -10.40
N ILE A 107 -8.38 -9.87 -10.31
CA ILE A 107 -7.90 -10.46 -9.06
C ILE A 107 -6.46 -10.87 -9.28
N GLY A 108 -5.57 -10.33 -8.45
CA GLY A 108 -4.14 -10.53 -8.61
C GLY A 108 -3.41 -10.82 -7.32
N VAL A 109 -2.15 -11.18 -7.51
CA VAL A 109 -1.20 -11.44 -6.43
C VAL A 109 0.07 -10.66 -6.72
N VAL A 110 0.59 -9.99 -5.70
CA VAL A 110 1.95 -9.42 -5.69
C VAL A 110 2.83 -10.29 -4.83
N GLU A 111 3.89 -10.79 -5.45
CA GLU A 111 5.00 -11.44 -4.76
C GLU A 111 6.21 -10.50 -4.72
N LEU A 112 6.59 -10.10 -3.51
CA LEU A 112 7.81 -9.35 -3.25
C LEU A 112 8.94 -10.35 -2.98
N MET A 113 9.75 -10.67 -4.00
CA MET A 113 10.86 -11.60 -3.80
C MET A 113 12.00 -10.95 -3.02
N SER A 114 12.39 -11.60 -1.91
CA SER A 114 13.32 -11.09 -0.91
C SER A 114 14.62 -10.51 -1.47
N ARG A 115 15.00 -9.33 -0.96
CA ARG A 115 16.27 -8.59 -1.11
C ARG A 115 16.69 -8.10 -2.50
N LYS A 116 16.10 -8.54 -3.61
CA LYS A 116 16.59 -8.20 -4.96
C LYS A 116 15.54 -7.59 -5.89
N LYS A 117 14.69 -6.68 -5.40
CA LYS A 117 13.79 -5.79 -6.18
C LYS A 117 12.97 -6.44 -7.32
N ARG A 118 12.85 -7.76 -7.38
CA ARG A 118 12.07 -8.46 -8.42
C ARG A 118 10.65 -8.58 -7.89
N LYS A 119 9.82 -7.68 -8.40
CA LYS A 119 8.37 -7.63 -8.17
C LYS A 119 7.70 -8.49 -9.24
N ARG A 120 6.89 -9.46 -8.83
CA ARG A 120 6.02 -10.20 -9.74
C ARG A 120 4.58 -9.89 -9.38
N ILE A 121 3.87 -9.29 -10.33
CA ILE A 121 2.43 -9.03 -10.23
C ILE A 121 1.75 -9.93 -11.24
N GLU A 122 0.76 -10.68 -10.80
CA GLU A 122 -0.04 -11.55 -11.65
C GLU A 122 -1.52 -11.21 -11.50
N GLY A 123 -2.31 -11.46 -12.54
CA GLY A 123 -3.78 -11.35 -12.51
C GLY A 123 -4.36 -9.94 -12.58
N ILE A 124 -3.53 -8.89 -12.52
CA ILE A 124 -3.96 -7.49 -12.70
C ILE A 124 -3.09 -6.76 -13.73
N THR A 125 -3.68 -5.77 -14.38
CA THR A 125 -2.98 -4.87 -15.31
C THR A 125 -2.32 -3.74 -14.51
N THR A 126 -1.02 -3.54 -14.71
CA THR A 126 -0.26 -2.47 -14.03
C THR A 126 0.72 -1.79 -14.96
N ILE A 127 1.00 -0.51 -14.70
CA ILE A 127 2.04 0.24 -15.41
C ILE A 127 3.32 0.29 -14.57
N SER A 128 4.46 0.04 -15.21
CA SER A 128 5.74 0.09 -14.51
C SER A 128 6.07 1.53 -14.08
N PRO A 129 6.75 1.73 -12.94
CA PRO A 129 7.19 3.05 -12.50
C PRO A 129 7.98 3.82 -13.58
N GLU A 130 8.80 3.15 -14.37
CA GLU A 130 9.59 3.76 -15.45
C GLU A 130 8.71 4.30 -16.58
N ALA A 131 7.58 3.65 -16.85
CA ALA A 131 6.61 4.12 -17.83
C ALA A 131 5.79 5.30 -17.27
N ILE A 132 5.42 5.27 -15.98
CA ILE A 132 4.76 6.41 -15.31
C ILE A 132 5.61 7.68 -15.38
N ARG A 133 6.92 7.56 -15.15
CA ARG A 133 7.85 8.70 -15.23
C ARG A 133 7.95 9.34 -16.62
N LYS A 134 7.52 8.65 -17.67
CA LYS A 134 7.46 9.18 -19.05
C LYS A 134 6.16 9.89 -19.36
N ILE A 135 5.13 9.75 -18.52
CA ILE A 135 3.85 10.45 -18.68
C ILE A 135 4.03 11.88 -18.15
N PRO A 136 3.83 12.93 -18.98
CA PRO A 136 3.92 14.31 -18.53
C PRO A 136 2.96 14.58 -17.36
N GLY A 137 3.45 15.24 -16.30
CA GLY A 137 2.67 15.57 -15.10
C GLY A 137 2.58 14.47 -14.04
N ALA A 138 2.79 13.19 -14.39
CA ALA A 138 2.70 12.08 -13.44
C ALA A 138 3.92 12.00 -12.49
N ASN A 139 5.11 12.38 -12.97
CA ASN A 139 6.36 12.26 -12.20
C ASN A 139 6.37 13.12 -10.92
N ALA A 140 5.87 14.36 -11.01
CA ALA A 140 5.90 15.30 -9.89
C ALA A 140 4.98 14.87 -8.73
N GLY A 141 3.87 14.17 -9.02
CA GLY A 141 2.92 13.76 -7.98
C GLY A 141 3.45 12.64 -7.10
N VAL A 142 3.91 11.51 -7.68
CA VAL A 142 4.41 10.35 -6.90
C VAL A 142 5.61 10.73 -6.03
N GLU A 143 6.49 11.62 -6.53
CA GLU A 143 7.66 12.13 -5.80
C GLU A 143 7.35 13.20 -4.75
N THR A 144 6.12 13.71 -4.67
CA THR A 144 5.70 14.63 -3.57
C THR A 144 5.02 13.91 -2.41
N LEU A 145 4.77 12.60 -2.54
CA LEU A 145 4.18 11.76 -1.50
C LEU A 145 5.22 11.25 -0.48
N ILE A 146 6.46 11.76 -0.51
CA ILE A 146 7.57 11.44 0.40
C ILE A 146 7.68 12.44 1.55
#